data_AF-A0A224XZW5-F1
#
_entry.id   AF-A0A224XZW5-F1
#
_cell.length_a   1.000
_cell.length_b   1.000
_cell.length_c   1.000
_cell.angle_alpha   90.00
_cell.angle_beta   90.00
_cell.angle_gamma   90.00
#
_symmetry.space_group_name_H-M   'P 1'
#
loop_
_entity.id
_entity.type
_entity.pdbx_description
1 polymer ?
#
loop_
_entity_poly.entity_id
_entity_poly.type
_entity_poly.pdbx_seq_one_letter_code
_entity_poly.pdbx_strand_id
1 'polypeptide(L)'
;MANTVCIVLVTSLFVLGDAEQLYPGVVKAYIHKKSEETRVTVNKELRLAANEVKSRLTTEEQRACVNNQLGKLFDEGNTKISLATKRLFNLADSHSANLSSASTTDVHKVVDSEFAKIVNEQPEKVVELNKCLG
;
A
#
# COMPACT_ATOMS: atom_id res chain seq x y z
N MET A 1 -1.48 -61.88 12.14
CA MET A 1 -1.44 -60.41 12.25
C MET A 1 -0.62 -59.90 11.08
N ALA A 2 -1.29 -59.34 10.07
CA ALA A 2 -0.68 -58.71 8.91
C ALA A 2 -1.25 -57.29 8.83
N ASN A 3 -0.39 -56.29 9.05
CA ASN A 3 -0.74 -54.88 8.90
C ASN A 3 -0.70 -54.53 7.41
N THR A 4 -1.86 -54.49 6.78
CA THR A 4 -2.00 -53.96 5.42
C THR A 4 -2.67 -52.60 5.52
N VAL A 5 -1.86 -51.54 5.60
CA VAL A 5 -2.34 -50.15 5.52
C VAL A 5 -2.56 -49.84 4.04
N CYS A 6 -3.82 -49.89 3.60
CA CYS A 6 -4.23 -49.35 2.30
C CYS A 6 -4.15 -47.81 2.35
N ILE A 7 -2.99 -47.26 2.00
CA ILE A 7 -2.85 -45.83 1.69
C ILE A 7 -3.46 -45.63 0.30
N VAL A 8 -4.77 -45.44 0.25
CA VAL A 8 -5.43 -44.98 -0.97
C VAL A 8 -5.17 -43.48 -1.07
N LEU A 9 -4.13 -43.15 -1.82
CA LEU A 9 -3.92 -41.87 -2.48
C LEU A 9 -5.19 -41.51 -3.26
N VAL A 10 -6.05 -40.69 -2.67
CA VAL A 10 -7.03 -39.89 -3.42
C VAL A 10 -6.50 -38.46 -3.44
N THR A 11 -5.51 -38.30 -4.31
CA THR A 11 -5.27 -37.12 -5.15
C THR A 11 -6.17 -35.90 -4.88
N SER A 12 -5.63 -34.94 -4.13
CA SER A 12 -5.43 -33.56 -4.59
C SER A 12 -6.31 -33.09 -5.76
N LEU A 13 -7.59 -32.81 -5.49
CA LEU A 13 -8.53 -32.24 -6.47
C LEU A 13 -9.15 -30.94 -5.94
N PHE A 14 -8.30 -30.05 -5.39
CA PHE A 14 -8.68 -28.67 -5.04
C PHE A 14 -7.55 -27.67 -5.28
N VAL A 15 -6.82 -27.82 -6.39
CA VAL A 15 -5.97 -26.74 -6.91
C VAL A 15 -6.16 -26.62 -8.42
N LEU A 16 -7.42 -26.52 -8.84
CA LEU A 16 -7.78 -25.66 -9.98
C LEU A 16 -8.23 -24.33 -9.40
N GLY A 17 -7.37 -23.73 -8.56
CA GLY A 17 -7.39 -22.28 -8.47
C GLY A 17 -6.86 -21.83 -9.82
N ASP A 18 -7.67 -21.11 -10.59
CA ASP A 18 -7.24 -20.47 -11.82
C ASP A 18 -5.88 -19.81 -11.55
N ALA A 19 -4.80 -20.45 -11.98
CA ALA A 19 -3.51 -19.82 -12.07
C ALA A 19 -3.65 -18.86 -13.26
N GLU A 20 -4.38 -17.77 -13.04
CA GLU A 20 -4.43 -16.65 -13.97
C GLU A 20 -2.98 -16.31 -14.27
N GLN A 21 -2.57 -16.55 -15.51
CA GLN A 21 -1.24 -16.15 -15.95
C GLN A 21 -1.10 -14.66 -15.65
N LEU A 22 -0.13 -14.31 -14.81
CA LEU A 22 0.16 -12.89 -14.57
C LEU A 22 0.72 -12.31 -15.85
N TYR A 23 -0.10 -11.51 -16.50
CA TYR A 23 0.35 -10.60 -17.53
C TYR A 23 0.64 -9.23 -16.92
N PRO A 24 1.57 -8.46 -17.51
CA PRO A 24 1.91 -7.12 -17.04
C PRO A 24 0.68 -6.21 -16.82
N GLY A 25 -0.37 -6.36 -17.64
CA GLY A 25 -1.61 -5.60 -17.50
C GLY A 25 -2.34 -5.83 -16.18
N VAL A 26 -2.42 -7.08 -15.71
CA VAL A 26 -3.08 -7.44 -14.44
C VAL A 26 -2.30 -6.86 -13.26
N VAL A 27 -0.97 -7.00 -13.28
CA VAL A 27 -0.09 -6.45 -12.25
C VAL A 27 -0.19 -4.92 -12.19
N LYS A 28 -0.18 -4.25 -13.36
CA LYS A 28 -0.33 -2.79 -13.44
C LYS A 28 -1.68 -2.31 -12.93
N ALA A 29 -2.77 -3.02 -13.25
CA ALA A 29 -4.10 -2.72 -12.72
C ALA A 29 -4.13 -2.85 -11.19
N TYR A 30 -3.52 -3.90 -10.64
CA TYR A 30 -3.42 -4.08 -9.18
C TYR A 30 -2.60 -2.98 -8.51
N ILE A 31 -1.44 -2.61 -9.08
CA ILE A 31 -0.63 -1.48 -8.59
C ILE A 31 -1.42 -0.17 -8.62
N HIS A 32 -2.18 0.11 -9.69
CA HIS A 32 -3.04 1.30 -9.76
C HIS A 32 -4.09 1.31 -8.63
N LYS A 33 -4.79 0.19 -8.44
CA LYS A 33 -5.77 0.03 -7.37
C LYS A 33 -5.14 0.29 -5.99
N LYS A 34 -4.00 -0.34 -5.71
CA LYS A 34 -3.28 -0.15 -4.44
C LYS A 34 -2.78 1.28 -4.25
N SER A 35 -2.35 1.95 -5.32
CA SER A 35 -1.96 3.37 -5.30
C SER A 35 -3.11 4.27 -4.85
N GLU A 36 -4.32 4.04 -5.38
CA GLU A 36 -5.51 4.81 -5.01
C GLU A 36 -5.96 4.54 -3.58
N GLU A 37 -6.03 3.26 -3.17
CA GLU A 37 -6.36 2.87 -1.79
C GLU A 37 -5.40 3.51 -0.78
N THR A 38 -4.10 3.51 -1.11
CA THR A 38 -3.06 4.11 -0.26
C THR A 38 -3.24 5.62 -0.17
N ARG A 39 -3.52 6.29 -1.29
CA ARG A 39 -3.79 7.74 -1.33
C ARG A 39 -4.99 8.11 -0.46
N VAL A 40 -6.08 7.35 -0.56
CA VAL A 40 -7.27 7.56 0.27
C VAL A 40 -6.93 7.41 1.76
N THR A 41 -6.18 6.35 2.10
CA THR A 41 -5.79 6.05 3.49
C THR A 41 -4.92 7.17 4.08
N VAL A 42 -3.80 7.50 3.42
CA VAL A 42 -2.87 8.56 3.84
C VAL A 42 -3.59 9.90 4.02
N ASN A 43 -4.40 10.30 3.02
CA ASN A 43 -5.09 11.59 3.10
C ASN A 43 -6.16 11.61 4.20
N LYS A 44 -6.83 10.49 4.45
CA LYS A 44 -7.80 10.36 5.54
C LYS A 44 -7.13 10.51 6.90
N GLU A 45 -6.03 9.80 7.13
CA GLU A 45 -5.30 9.83 8.40
C GLU A 45 -4.74 11.23 8.69
N LEU A 46 -4.10 11.86 7.70
CA LEU A 46 -3.62 13.24 7.83
C LEU A 46 -4.75 14.24 8.13
N ARG A 47 -5.94 14.07 7.53
CA ARG A 47 -7.10 14.92 7.85
C ARG A 47 -7.59 14.71 9.27
N LEU A 48 -7.67 13.47 9.73
CA LEU A 48 -8.09 13.16 11.10
C LEU A 48 -7.11 13.78 12.11
N ALA A 49 -5.81 13.59 11.90
CA ALA A 49 -4.77 14.20 12.71
C ALA A 49 -4.83 15.73 12.69
N ALA A 50 -5.01 16.33 11.52
CA ALA A 50 -5.13 17.79 11.42
C ALA A 50 -6.38 18.31 12.14
N ASN A 51 -7.50 17.59 12.10
CA ASN A 51 -8.71 17.98 12.84
C ASN A 51 -8.49 17.89 14.35
N GLU A 52 -7.79 16.87 14.82
CA GLU A 52 -7.42 16.72 16.23
C GLU A 52 -6.48 17.86 16.68
N VAL A 53 -5.46 18.19 15.89
CA VAL A 53 -4.59 19.35 16.17
C VAL A 53 -5.41 20.64 16.14
N LYS A 54 -6.29 20.82 15.16
CA LYS A 54 -7.16 22.00 15.01
C LYS A 54 -8.06 22.25 16.21
N SER A 55 -8.52 21.19 16.88
CA SER A 55 -9.33 21.31 18.09
C SER A 55 -8.61 21.96 19.27
N ARG A 56 -7.27 22.00 19.23
CA ARG A 56 -6.40 22.54 20.29
C ARG A 56 -5.82 23.93 19.98
N LEU A 57 -6.12 24.49 18.80
CA LEU A 57 -5.55 25.77 18.36
C LEU A 57 -6.29 26.94 18.99
N THR A 58 -5.54 27.92 19.50
CA THR A 58 -6.09 29.13 20.13
C THR A 58 -5.89 30.39 19.28
N THR A 59 -4.98 30.37 18.30
CA THR A 59 -4.66 31.56 17.47
C THR A 59 -4.84 31.31 15.97
N GLU A 60 -5.00 32.39 15.20
CA GLU A 60 -5.02 32.32 13.73
C GLU A 60 -3.68 31.86 13.16
N GLU A 61 -2.57 32.25 13.79
CA GLU A 61 -1.22 31.86 13.36
C GLU A 61 -1.02 30.35 13.44
N GLN A 62 -1.49 29.72 14.52
CA GLN A 62 -1.46 28.27 14.68
C GLN A 62 -2.33 27.57 13.61
N ARG A 63 -3.51 28.13 13.27
CA ARG A 63 -4.36 27.59 12.19
C ARG A 63 -3.71 27.70 10.82
N ALA A 64 -3.10 28.84 10.53
CA ALA A 64 -2.36 29.04 9.28
C ALA A 64 -1.19 28.06 9.17
N CYS A 65 -0.43 27.86 10.26
CA CYS A 65 0.65 26.88 10.33
C CYS A 65 0.17 25.47 10.01
N VAL A 66 -0.88 24.99 10.71
CA VAL A 66 -1.41 23.63 10.52
C VAL A 66 -1.93 23.43 9.09
N ASN A 67 -2.63 24.40 8.51
CA ASN A 67 -3.13 24.30 7.15
C ASN A 67 -1.99 24.24 6.11
N ASN A 68 -0.95 25.05 6.28
CA ASN A 68 0.21 25.03 5.41
C ASN A 68 0.97 23.70 5.52
N GLN A 69 1.22 23.23 6.75
CA GLN A 69 1.90 21.96 6.97
C GLN A 69 1.08 20.79 6.42
N LEU A 70 -0.24 20.79 6.61
CA LEU A 70 -1.13 19.78 6.05
C LEU A 70 -1.05 19.72 4.52
N GLY A 71 -1.00 20.87 3.84
CA GLY A 71 -0.82 20.95 2.39
C GLY A 71 0.49 20.28 1.95
N LYS A 72 1.61 20.64 2.59
CA LYS A 72 2.93 20.03 2.31
C LYS A 72 2.91 18.51 2.53
N LEU A 73 2.30 18.06 3.62
CA LEU A 73 2.23 16.63 3.95
C LEU A 73 1.38 15.83 2.93
N PHE A 74 0.30 16.41 2.40
CA PHE A 74 -0.43 15.80 1.29
C PHE A 74 0.42 15.68 0.04
N ASP A 75 1.14 16.75 -0.33
CA ASP A 75 1.99 16.76 -1.52
C ASP A 75 3.14 15.76 -1.40
N GLU A 76 3.79 15.69 -0.24
CA GLU A 76 4.83 14.69 0.07
C GLU A 76 4.30 13.26 -0.03
N GLY A 77 3.16 12.97 0.61
CA GLY A 77 2.53 11.65 0.58
C GLY A 77 2.16 11.22 -0.85
N ASN A 78 1.50 12.11 -1.60
CA ASN A 78 1.14 11.87 -3.00
C ASN A 78 2.35 11.67 -3.91
N THR A 79 3.43 12.40 -3.66
CA THR A 79 4.69 12.25 -4.39
C THR A 79 5.32 10.88 -4.13
N LYS A 80 5.37 10.44 -2.86
CA LYS A 80 5.89 9.11 -2.50
C LYS A 80 5.07 7.99 -3.14
N ILE A 81 3.74 8.08 -3.08
CA ILE A 81 2.82 7.12 -3.72
C ILE A 81 3.08 7.07 -5.24
N SER A 82 3.23 8.22 -5.89
CA SER A 82 3.50 8.31 -7.32
C SER A 82 4.85 7.72 -7.69
N LEU A 83 5.88 7.95 -6.87
CA LEU A 83 7.21 7.35 -7.06
C LEU A 83 7.16 5.82 -6.91
N ALA A 84 6.50 5.30 -5.86
CA ALA A 84 6.34 3.86 -5.65
C ALA A 84 5.58 3.21 -6.80
N THR A 85 4.49 3.83 -7.25
CA THR A 85 3.71 3.39 -8.42
C THR A 85 4.59 3.27 -9.66
N LYS A 86 5.36 4.32 -9.99
CA LYS A 86 6.28 4.31 -11.15
C LYS A 86 7.37 3.23 -11.02
N ARG A 87 7.95 3.07 -9.82
CA ARG A 87 8.95 2.02 -9.55
C ARG A 87 8.38 0.63 -9.77
N LEU A 88 7.18 0.35 -9.25
CA LEU A 88 6.50 -0.93 -9.42
C LEU A 88 6.12 -1.19 -10.89
N PHE A 89 5.72 -0.18 -11.65
CA PHE A 89 5.49 -0.32 -13.10
C PHE A 89 6.77 -0.68 -13.85
N ASN A 90 7.87 0.03 -13.57
CA ASN A 90 9.16 -0.26 -14.18
C ASN A 90 9.64 -1.67 -13.81
N LEU A 91 9.37 -2.13 -12.58
CA LEU A 91 9.69 -3.48 -12.15
C LEU A 91 8.86 -4.52 -12.92
N ALA A 92 7.55 -4.30 -13.05
CA ALA A 92 6.66 -5.18 -13.82
C ALA A 92 7.05 -5.25 -15.31
N ASP A 93 7.45 -4.13 -15.92
CA ASP A 93 7.88 -4.10 -17.32
C ASP A 93 9.23 -4.80 -17.52
N SER A 94 10.21 -4.49 -16.66
CA SER A 94 11.56 -5.08 -16.73
C SER A 94 11.60 -6.58 -16.44
N HIS A 95 10.65 -7.09 -15.65
CA HIS A 95 10.57 -8.51 -15.29
C HIS A 95 9.40 -9.23 -15.96
N SER A 96 8.82 -8.63 -17.01
CA SER A 96 7.64 -9.15 -17.71
C SER A 96 7.78 -10.61 -18.16
N ALA A 97 8.96 -11.04 -18.59
CA ALA A 97 9.26 -12.42 -18.97
C ALA A 97 9.18 -13.42 -17.79
N ASN A 98 9.44 -12.95 -16.56
CA ASN A 98 9.42 -13.76 -15.35
C ASN A 98 8.06 -13.73 -14.63
N LEU A 99 7.11 -12.89 -15.07
CA LEU A 99 5.79 -12.79 -14.43
C LEU A 99 4.96 -14.06 -14.67
N SER A 100 5.11 -14.71 -15.81
CA SER A 100 4.37 -15.93 -16.16
C SER A 100 4.70 -17.13 -15.27
N SER A 101 5.85 -17.10 -14.59
CA SER A 101 6.30 -18.13 -13.64
C SER A 101 6.21 -17.69 -12.18
N ALA A 102 5.85 -16.44 -11.91
CA ALA A 102 5.65 -15.92 -10.57
C ALA A 102 4.25 -16.26 -10.05
N SER A 103 4.10 -16.42 -8.73
CA SER A 103 2.78 -16.57 -8.12
C SER A 103 2.09 -15.21 -7.97
N THR A 104 0.78 -15.15 -8.21
CA THR A 104 0.00 -13.92 -8.07
C THR A 104 0.09 -13.37 -6.66
N THR A 105 0.06 -14.27 -5.69
CA THR A 105 0.18 -13.94 -4.27
C THR A 105 1.51 -13.26 -3.95
N ASP A 106 2.63 -13.73 -4.48
CA ASP A 106 3.94 -13.13 -4.18
C ASP A 106 4.09 -11.77 -4.84
N VAL A 107 3.60 -11.61 -6.07
CA VAL A 107 3.56 -10.30 -6.75
C VAL A 107 2.70 -9.31 -5.96
N HIS A 108 1.49 -9.71 -5.54
CA HIS A 108 0.61 -8.87 -4.73
C HIS A 108 1.25 -8.49 -3.40
N LYS A 109 1.91 -9.43 -2.70
CA LYS A 109 2.64 -9.15 -1.46
C LYS A 109 3.73 -8.09 -1.64
N VAL A 110 4.47 -8.13 -2.74
CA VAL A 110 5.49 -7.12 -3.04
C VAL A 110 4.85 -5.74 -3.23
N VAL A 111 3.79 -5.66 -4.03
CA VAL A 111 3.05 -4.41 -4.26
C VAL A 111 2.47 -3.88 -2.94
N ASP A 112 1.80 -4.72 -2.16
CA ASP A 112 1.22 -4.37 -0.87
C ASP A 112 2.29 -3.89 0.11
N SER A 113 3.44 -4.56 0.18
CA SER A 113 4.56 -4.19 1.04
C SER A 113 5.11 -2.81 0.72
N GLU A 114 5.29 -2.48 -0.57
CA GLU A 114 5.77 -1.14 -0.98
C GLU A 114 4.81 -0.02 -0.57
N PHE A 115 3.51 -0.23 -0.71
CA PHE A 115 2.53 0.76 -0.29
C PHE A 115 2.35 0.81 1.24
N ALA A 116 2.45 -0.33 1.93
CA ALA A 116 2.39 -0.39 3.40
C ALA A 116 3.52 0.42 4.05
N LYS A 117 4.72 0.44 3.45
CA LYS A 117 5.82 1.31 3.93
C LYS A 117 5.40 2.78 4.01
N ILE A 118 4.67 3.27 3.00
CA ILE A 118 4.20 4.66 2.97
C ILE A 118 3.15 4.94 4.06
N VAL A 119 2.25 3.98 4.32
CA VAL A 119 1.27 4.09 5.40
C VAL A 119 1.95 4.06 6.77
N ASN A 120 2.97 3.23 6.94
CA ASN A 120 3.69 3.11 8.21
C ASN A 120 4.51 4.36 8.58
N GLU A 121 4.77 5.27 7.64
CA GLU A 121 5.41 6.56 7.90
C GLU A 121 4.42 7.64 8.42
N GLN A 122 3.11 7.38 8.42
CA GLN A 122 2.10 8.36 8.83
C GLN A 122 2.24 8.88 10.26
N PRO A 123 2.58 8.06 11.28
CA PRO A 123 2.75 8.56 12.65
C PRO A 123 3.76 9.72 12.75
N GLU A 124 4.87 9.66 12.01
CA GLU A 124 5.87 10.74 12.00
C GLU A 124 5.31 12.03 11.39
N LYS A 125 4.47 11.89 10.36
CA LYS A 125 3.82 13.01 9.67
C LYS A 125 2.77 13.69 10.54
N VAL A 126 2.09 12.91 11.40
CA VAL A 126 1.19 13.45 12.44
C VAL A 126 1.97 14.26 13.49
N VAL A 127 3.16 13.79 13.90
CA VAL A 127 4.02 14.54 14.83
C VAL A 127 4.43 15.90 14.24
N GLU A 128 4.65 16.00 12.93
CA GLU A 128 4.95 17.27 12.28
C GLU A 128 3.83 18.30 12.42
N LEU A 129 2.54 17.88 12.41
CA LEU A 129 1.41 18.79 12.61
C LEU A 129 1.38 19.38 14.03
N ASN A 130 1.82 18.60 15.03
CA ASN A 130 1.86 19.07 16.43
C ASN A 130 2.91 20.17 16.65
N LYS A 131 3.92 20.32 15.77
CA LYS A 131 4.93 21.39 15.88
C LYS A 131 4.33 22.79 15.74
N CYS A 132 3.13 22.92 15.18
CA CYS A 132 2.42 24.19 15.09
C CYS A 132 1.77 24.63 16.41
N LEU A 133 1.79 23.80 17.46
CA LEU A 133 1.20 24.14 18.76
C LEU A 133 2.14 24.93 19.68
N GLY A 134 3.44 24.97 19.38
CA GLY A 134 4.47 25.55 20.25
C GLY A 134 5.14 24.49 21.12
#